data_AF-A0AA43FIK5-F1
#
_entry.id   AF-A0AA43FIK5-F1
#
_cell.length_a   1.000
_cell.length_b   1.000
_cell.length_c   1.000
_cell.angle_alpha   90.00
_cell.angle_beta   90.00
_cell.angle_gamma   90.00
#
_symmetry.space_group_name_H-M   'P 1'
#
loop_
_entity.id
_entity.type
_entity.pdbx_description
1 polymer ?
#
loop_
_entity_poly.entity_id
_entity_poly.type
_entity_poly.pdbx_seq_one_letter_code
_entity_poly.pdbx_strand_id
1 'polypeptide(L)'
;MTAVKQDEGITVTEHVVCPFCATLCDDLVIHVQNNQVVKVRNGCNLARGVFENAHKEWATPRVNGKEVPYDSAVEEAARILAASNNPLIYGLAATDVDAQKKCIELADLIGANLDNASSV
;
A
#
# COMPACT_ATOMS: atom_id res chain seq x y z
N MET A 1 5.03 -11.23 18.82
CA MET A 1 3.59 -11.35 19.18
C MET A 1 3.12 -9.97 19.59
N THR A 2 2.28 -9.33 18.79
CA THR A 2 1.73 -8.01 19.09
C THR A 2 0.73 -8.13 20.24
N ALA A 3 0.99 -7.45 21.35
CA ALA A 3 0.06 -7.41 22.47
C ALA A 3 -1.15 -6.57 22.06
N VAL A 4 -2.34 -7.16 22.16
CA VAL A 4 -3.61 -6.48 21.92
C VAL A 4 -4.31 -6.30 23.26
N LYS A 5 -4.45 -5.06 23.71
CA LYS A 5 -5.25 -4.71 24.91
C LYS A 5 -6.58 -4.14 24.44
N GLN A 6 -7.67 -4.57 25.06
CA GLN A 6 -9.03 -4.12 24.78
C GLN A 6 -9.58 -3.42 26.01
N ASP A 7 -9.78 -2.12 25.91
CA ASP A 7 -10.50 -1.31 26.91
C ASP A 7 -11.56 -0.48 26.15
N GLU A 8 -12.81 -0.46 26.64
CA GLU A 8 -13.86 0.45 26.13
C GLU A 8 -14.06 0.46 24.60
N GLY A 9 -14.00 -0.71 23.95
CA GLY A 9 -14.17 -0.82 22.49
C GLY A 9 -13.00 -0.28 21.66
N ILE A 10 -11.88 0.08 22.32
CA ILE A 10 -10.63 0.48 21.70
C ILE A 10 -9.66 -0.70 21.72
N THR A 11 -9.20 -1.09 20.53
CA THR A 11 -8.13 -2.06 20.32
C THR A 11 -6.80 -1.31 20.28
N VAL A 12 -5.87 -1.67 21.15
CA VAL A 12 -4.51 -1.10 21.16
C VAL A 12 -3.52 -2.11 20.59
N THR A 13 -2.77 -1.71 19.57
CA THR A 13 -1.75 -2.50 18.89
C THR A 13 -0.39 -1.86 19.12
N GLU A 14 0.50 -2.56 19.83
CA GLU A 14 1.88 -2.12 20.12
C GLU A 14 2.88 -2.67 19.08
N HIS A 15 4.08 -2.08 19.00
CA HIS A 15 5.15 -2.48 18.08
C HIS A 15 4.74 -2.49 16.60
N VAL A 16 3.99 -1.46 16.19
CA VAL A 16 3.58 -1.29 14.79
C VAL A 16 4.70 -0.62 14.01
N VAL A 17 4.99 -1.18 12.84
CA VAL A 17 5.95 -0.61 11.90
C VAL A 17 5.31 0.53 11.11
N CYS A 18 5.99 1.68 11.06
CA CYS A 18 5.57 2.83 10.28
C CYS A 18 5.91 2.65 8.79
N PRO A 19 4.94 2.66 7.86
CA PRO A 19 5.19 2.41 6.44
C PRO A 19 5.47 3.69 5.63
N PHE A 20 5.88 4.79 6.27
CA PHE A 20 6.00 6.08 5.59
C PHE A 20 7.38 6.32 4.96
N CYS A 21 8.43 6.42 5.77
CA CYS A 21 9.78 6.70 5.30
C CYS A 21 10.72 5.53 5.61
N ALA A 22 11.92 5.58 5.02
CA ALA A 22 12.93 4.53 5.15
C ALA A 22 13.47 4.32 6.58
N THR A 23 13.15 5.19 7.54
CA THR A 23 13.50 4.96 8.96
C THR A 23 12.81 3.74 9.54
N LEU A 24 11.60 3.41 9.05
CA LEU A 24 10.87 2.20 9.42
C LEU A 24 10.72 2.02 10.94
N CYS A 25 10.36 3.08 11.68
CA CYS A 25 10.16 3.01 13.12
C CYS A 25 9.18 1.87 13.47
N ASP A 26 9.56 0.99 14.40
CA ASP A 26 8.86 -0.24 14.75
C ASP A 26 8.23 -0.21 16.15
N ASP A 27 8.17 0.97 16.76
CA ASP A 27 7.73 1.21 18.14
C ASP A 27 6.41 1.98 18.24
N LEU A 28 5.66 2.10 17.15
CA LEU A 28 4.37 2.82 17.18
C LEU A 28 3.34 2.04 18.01
N VAL A 29 2.46 2.80 18.66
CA VAL A 29 1.27 2.27 19.33
C VAL A 29 0.04 2.88 18.67
N ILE A 30 -0.78 2.03 18.07
CA ILE A 30 -1.97 2.40 17.31
C ILE A 30 -3.22 2.03 18.11
N HIS A 31 -4.10 3.00 18.32
CA HIS A 31 -5.40 2.80 18.93
C HIS A 31 -6.47 2.81 17.84
N VAL A 32 -7.24 1.73 17.75
CA VAL A 32 -8.30 1.54 16.75
C VAL A 32 -9.63 1.42 17.46
N GLN A 33 -10.63 2.19 17.04
CA GLN A 33 -12.01 2.11 17.52
C GLN A 33 -12.95 2.11 16.31
N ASN A 34 -13.95 1.22 16.28
CA ASN A 34 -14.91 1.13 15.16
C ASN A 34 -14.24 1.04 13.78
N ASN A 35 -13.16 0.25 13.68
CA ASN A 35 -12.34 0.11 12.48
C ASN A 35 -11.76 1.44 11.97
N GLN A 36 -11.49 2.39 12.87
CA GLN A 36 -10.81 3.65 12.58
C GLN A 36 -9.65 3.88 13.52
N VAL A 37 -8.52 4.38 12.99
CA VAL A 37 -7.40 4.83 13.82
C VAL A 37 -7.79 6.13 14.53
N VAL A 38 -7.91 6.10 15.85
CA VAL A 38 -8.29 7.26 16.68
C VAL A 38 -7.09 7.92 17.36
N LYS A 39 -5.96 7.20 17.47
CA LYS A 39 -4.74 7.75 18.07
C LYS A 39 -3.50 6.97 17.63
N VAL A 40 -2.43 7.72 17.38
CA VAL A 40 -1.08 7.20 17.08
C VAL A 40 -0.10 7.75 18.11
N ARG A 41 0.60 6.87 18.83
CA ARG A 41 1.71 7.24 19.74
C ARG A 41 3.05 6.87 19.11
N ASN A 42 4.12 7.55 19.55
CA ASN A 42 5.50 7.43 19.06
C ASN A 42 5.72 7.80 17.57
N GLY A 43 4.67 7.99 16.79
CA GLY A 43 4.77 8.49 15.41
C GLY A 43 5.10 9.99 15.29
N CYS A 44 5.92 10.34 14.30
CA CYS A 44 6.08 11.72 13.83
C CYS A 44 4.82 12.22 13.10
N ASN A 45 4.80 13.47 12.67
CA ASN A 45 3.64 14.06 11.99
C ASN A 45 3.27 13.32 10.69
N LEU A 46 4.25 12.76 9.98
CA LEU A 46 4.04 12.01 8.75
C LEU A 46 3.39 10.65 9.02
N ALA A 47 3.90 9.93 10.04
CA ALA A 47 3.31 8.67 10.48
C ALA A 47 1.85 8.86 10.91
N ARG A 48 1.56 9.90 11.71
CA ARG A 48 0.18 10.25 12.11
C ARG A 48 -0.70 10.49 10.88
N GLY A 49 -0.20 11.28 9.93
CA GLY A 49 -0.90 11.54 8.67
C GLY A 49 -1.26 10.26 7.91
N VAL A 50 -0.36 9.29 7.80
CA VAL A 50 -0.64 8.00 7.14
C VAL A 50 -1.74 7.22 7.86
N PHE A 51 -1.60 7.01 9.17
CA PHE A 51 -2.51 6.15 9.93
C PHE A 51 -3.88 6.79 10.16
N GLU A 52 -3.94 8.09 10.49
CA GLU A 52 -5.20 8.80 10.75
C GLU A 52 -6.03 8.99 9.46
N ASN A 53 -5.38 9.00 8.29
CA ASN A 53 -6.06 9.07 6.99
C ASN A 53 -6.16 7.71 6.28
N ALA A 54 -5.85 6.60 6.94
CA ALA A 54 -5.87 5.26 6.33
C ALA A 54 -7.22 4.86 5.71
N HIS A 55 -8.31 5.51 6.14
CA HIS A 55 -9.67 5.28 5.66
C HIS A 55 -10.12 6.25 4.55
N LYS A 56 -9.28 7.20 4.12
CA LYS A 56 -9.65 8.15 3.06
C LYS A 56 -9.37 7.55 1.68
N GLU A 57 -10.46 7.42 0.92
CA GLU A 57 -10.54 7.22 -0.54
C GLU A 57 -9.50 6.27 -1.15
N TRP A 58 -9.75 4.97 -1.05
CA TRP A 58 -9.17 4.03 -2.00
C TRP A 58 -9.68 4.37 -3.40
N ALA A 59 -8.77 4.45 -4.37
CA ALA A 59 -9.15 4.73 -5.74
C ALA A 59 -10.08 3.62 -6.26
N THR A 60 -11.27 4.01 -6.74
CA THR A 60 -12.16 3.08 -7.45
C THR A 60 -11.54 2.72 -8.80
N PRO A 61 -11.45 1.43 -9.17
CA PRO A 61 -10.91 1.02 -10.46
C PRO A 61 -11.69 1.68 -11.62
N ARG A 62 -10.95 2.21 -12.59
CA ARG A 62 -11.52 2.89 -13.76
C ARG A 62 -10.84 2.48 -15.05
N VAL A 63 -11.63 2.28 -16.09
CA VAL A 63 -11.18 2.06 -17.48
C VAL A 63 -11.75 3.16 -18.34
N ASN A 64 -10.88 3.89 -19.05
CA ASN A 64 -11.27 5.04 -19.88
C ASN A 64 -12.16 6.05 -19.13
N GLY A 65 -11.82 6.32 -17.86
CA GLY A 65 -12.53 7.25 -16.98
C GLY A 65 -13.83 6.73 -16.35
N LYS A 66 -14.29 5.53 -16.71
CA LYS A 66 -15.51 4.91 -16.17
C LYS A 66 -15.18 3.92 -15.07
N GLU A 67 -15.95 3.95 -13.99
CA GLU A 67 -15.83 2.97 -12.90
C GLU A 67 -16.20 1.57 -13.38
N VAL A 68 -15.40 0.58 -12.98
CA VAL A 68 -15.57 -0.82 -13.34
C VAL A 68 -15.25 -1.74 -12.15
N PRO A 69 -15.72 -2.99 -12.15
CA PRO A 69 -15.25 -3.99 -11.19
C PRO A 69 -13.75 -4.22 -11.27
N TYR A 70 -13.14 -4.66 -10.17
CA TYR A 70 -11.70 -4.97 -10.11
C TYR A 70 -11.27 -5.95 -11.20
N ASP A 71 -12.01 -7.04 -11.40
CA ASP A 71 -11.67 -8.07 -12.39
C ASP A 71 -11.58 -7.46 -13.80
N SER A 72 -12.53 -6.60 -14.18
CA SER A 72 -12.50 -5.91 -15.47
C SER A 72 -11.33 -4.93 -15.60
N ALA A 73 -10.93 -4.25 -14.52
CA ALA A 73 -9.77 -3.37 -14.54
C ALA A 73 -8.46 -4.17 -14.68
N VAL A 74 -8.35 -5.31 -13.99
CA VAL A 74 -7.19 -6.21 -14.07
C VAL A 74 -7.08 -6.83 -15.46
N GLU A 75 -8.18 -7.30 -16.03
CA GLU A 75 -8.21 -7.84 -17.40
C GLU A 75 -7.75 -6.80 -18.44
N GLU A 76 -8.23 -5.56 -18.34
CA GLU A 76 -7.83 -4.50 -19.26
C GLU A 76 -6.35 -4.12 -19.07
N ALA A 77 -5.86 -4.04 -17.83
CA ALA A 77 -4.44 -3.82 -17.56
C ALA A 77 -3.56 -4.94 -18.15
N ALA A 78 -3.97 -6.20 -17.99
CA ALA A 78 -3.27 -7.35 -18.57
C ALA A 78 -3.27 -7.29 -20.11
N ARG A 79 -4.39 -6.91 -20.74
CA ARG A 79 -4.49 -6.73 -22.19
C ARG A 79 -3.52 -5.66 -22.70
N ILE A 80 -3.44 -4.52 -22.01
CA ILE A 80 -2.52 -3.42 -22.35
C ILE A 80 -1.06 -3.88 -22.25
N LEU A 81 -0.71 -4.54 -21.15
CA LEU A 81 0.65 -5.03 -20.91
C LEU A 81 1.06 -6.07 -21.96
N ALA A 82 0.19 -7.04 -22.26
CA ALA A 82 0.45 -8.09 -23.24
C ALA A 82 0.56 -7.57 -24.69
N ALA A 83 -0.10 -6.46 -25.02
CA ALA A 83 -0.03 -5.84 -26.34
C ALA A 83 1.13 -4.85 -26.49
N SER A 84 1.86 -4.56 -25.42
CA SER A 84 2.92 -3.54 -25.41
C SER A 84 4.25 -4.10 -25.90
N ASN A 85 4.94 -3.37 -26.77
CA ASN A 85 6.26 -3.77 -27.27
C ASN A 85 7.40 -3.46 -26.28
N ASN A 86 7.17 -2.53 -25.35
CA ASN A 86 8.16 -2.12 -24.36
C ASN A 86 7.45 -1.60 -23.08
N PRO A 87 6.86 -2.50 -22.26
CA PRO A 87 6.15 -2.11 -21.05
C PRO A 87 7.11 -1.61 -19.95
N LEU A 88 6.63 -0.70 -19.10
CA LEU A 88 7.33 -0.20 -17.91
C LEU A 88 6.48 -0.47 -16.67
N ILE A 89 7.09 -1.08 -15.65
CA ILE A 89 6.54 -1.18 -14.30
C ILE A 89 7.32 -0.20 -13.43
N TYR A 90 6.66 0.86 -12.95
CA TYR A 90 7.28 1.94 -12.18
C TYR A 90 6.65 2.10 -10.80
N GLY A 91 7.46 2.52 -9.82
CA GLY A 91 7.01 2.96 -8.50
C GLY A 91 7.51 2.06 -7.37
N LEU A 92 6.64 1.15 -6.90
CA LEU A 92 6.93 0.04 -5.96
C LEU A 92 7.56 0.38 -4.59
N ALA A 93 7.99 1.62 -4.34
CA ALA A 93 8.68 2.02 -3.10
C ALA A 93 7.79 2.03 -1.85
N ALA A 94 6.47 2.13 -2.04
CA ALA A 94 5.47 2.17 -0.97
C ALA A 94 4.56 0.93 -0.94
N THR A 95 5.10 -0.23 -1.35
CA THR A 95 4.44 -1.54 -1.21
C THR A 95 5.34 -2.52 -0.47
N ASP A 96 4.86 -3.73 -0.20
CA ASP A 96 5.64 -4.77 0.47
C ASP A 96 6.54 -5.56 -0.51
N VAL A 97 7.43 -6.37 0.07
CA VAL A 97 8.41 -7.16 -0.69
C VAL A 97 7.79 -8.29 -1.51
N ASP A 98 6.62 -8.81 -1.12
CA ASP A 98 5.96 -9.89 -1.84
C ASP A 98 5.27 -9.36 -3.09
N ALA A 99 4.66 -8.17 -3.01
CA ALA A 99 4.18 -7.43 -4.17
C ALA A 99 5.34 -7.09 -5.13
N GLN A 100 6.48 -6.61 -4.61
CA GLN A 100 7.67 -6.35 -5.45
C GLN A 100 8.17 -7.60 -6.18
N LYS A 101 8.24 -8.76 -5.50
CA LYS A 101 8.62 -10.03 -6.14
C LYS A 101 7.66 -10.39 -7.29
N LYS A 102 6.35 -10.19 -7.10
CA LYS A 102 5.36 -10.43 -8.16
C LYS A 102 5.49 -9.46 -9.33
N CYS A 103 5.86 -8.21 -9.08
CA CYS A 103 6.16 -7.27 -10.15
C CYS A 103 7.42 -7.67 -10.94
N ILE A 104 8.46 -8.19 -10.27
CA ILE A 104 9.66 -8.71 -10.93
C ILE A 104 9.31 -9.94 -11.80
N GLU A 105 8.58 -10.91 -11.24
CA GLU A 105 8.09 -12.08 -11.97
C GLU A 105 7.28 -11.69 -13.22
N LEU A 106 6.40 -10.70 -13.08
CA LEU A 106 5.62 -10.17 -14.20
C LEU A 106 6.52 -9.48 -15.24
N ALA A 107 7.50 -8.69 -14.81
CA ALA A 107 8.42 -7.99 -15.70
C ALA A 107 9.22 -8.98 -16.56
N ASP A 108 9.74 -10.04 -15.95
CA ASP A 108 10.46 -11.11 -16.65
C ASP A 108 9.56 -11.81 -17.68
N LEU A 109 8.30 -12.07 -17.32
CA LEU A 109 7.34 -12.75 -18.19
C LEU A 109 6.98 -11.94 -19.45
N ILE A 110 6.83 -10.62 -19.31
CA ILE A 110 6.37 -9.75 -20.40
C ILE A 110 7.51 -8.95 -21.06
N GLY A 111 8.75 -9.12 -20.61
CA GLY A 111 9.90 -8.35 -21.08
C GLY A 111 9.81 -6.86 -20.75
N ALA A 112 9.29 -6.52 -19.57
CA ALA A 112 9.16 -5.13 -19.12
C ALA A 112 10.47 -4.56 -18.57
N ASN A 113 10.62 -3.24 -18.70
CA ASN A 113 11.52 -2.48 -17.84
C ASN A 113 10.87 -2.32 -16.46
N LEU A 114 11.67 -2.40 -15.40
CA LEU A 114 11.23 -2.18 -14.03
C LEU A 114 12.09 -1.09 -13.40
N ASP A 115 11.44 -0.10 -12.81
CA ASP A 115 12.10 0.99 -12.10
C ASP A 115 11.30 1.38 -10.84
N ASN A 116 11.95 2.04 -9.89
CA ASN A 116 11.30 2.52 -8.67
C ASN A 116 11.41 4.05 -8.56
N ALA A 117 10.78 4.62 -7.54
CA ALA A 117 10.80 6.07 -7.32
C ALA A 117 12.16 6.62 -6.84
N SER A 118 13.23 5.81 -6.77
CA SER A 118 14.56 6.30 -6.33
C SER A 118 15.39 6.91 -7.46
N SER A 119 14.93 6.78 -8.71
CA SER A 119 15.56 7.34 -9.90
C SER A 119 15.15 8.79 -10.21
N VAL A 120 14.19 9.35 -9.45
CA VAL A 120 13.60 10.70 -9.64
C VAL A 120 13.82 11.65 -8.46
#